data_AF-A0A068S986-F1
#
_entry.id   AF-A0A068S986-F1
#
_cell.length_a   1.000
_cell.length_b   1.000
_cell.length_c   1.000
_cell.angle_alpha   90.00
_cell.angle_beta   90.00
_cell.angle_gamma   90.00
#
_symmetry.space_group_name_H-M   'P 1'
#
loop_
_entity.id
_entity.type
_entity.pdbx_description
1 polymer ?
#
loop_
_entity_poly.entity_id
_entity_poly.type
_entity_poly.pdbx_seq_one_letter_code
_entity_poly.pdbx_strand_id
1 'polypeptide(L)'
;MNDHNRSAIKTVFTGSLIAGGTAGATAAILTNAPVKQYALSTSLNCGMFSATFLIIRKTFVDYNHNKYGEHLPSLSKASQRSDIIDSTLAGATTGGLLSAVYRGPKGVIPGAIIFGAICGVFQSVYTAGKQWRQNAIIKANSDRLNPSPTTSKNVLEEFSLPSWVPIRTISDEEYSELLDTRLKTLDDEMRDIEHKLKQKKQDN
;
A
#
# COMPACT_ATOMS: atom_id res chain seq x y z
N MET A 1 -12.17 18.13 13.41
CA MET A 1 -11.59 17.38 12.27
C MET A 1 -10.10 17.67 12.24
N ASN A 2 -9.27 16.70 12.65
CA ASN A 2 -7.83 16.91 12.81
C ASN A 2 -7.15 17.17 11.45
N ASP A 3 -6.15 18.05 11.43
CA ASP A 3 -5.45 18.47 10.21
C ASP A 3 -4.78 17.31 9.48
N HIS A 4 -4.33 16.29 10.23
CA HIS A 4 -3.76 15.06 9.68
C HIS A 4 -4.74 14.32 8.76
N ASN A 5 -6.02 14.23 9.15
CA ASN A 5 -7.03 13.54 8.36
C ASN A 5 -7.42 14.33 7.09
N ARG A 6 -7.41 15.66 7.17
CA ARG A 6 -7.60 16.52 5.99
C ARG A 6 -6.47 16.34 4.98
N SER A 7 -5.23 16.24 5.45
CA SER A 7 -4.07 16.01 4.58
C SER A 7 -4.15 14.64 3.90
N ALA A 8 -4.45 13.58 4.65
CA ALA A 8 -4.59 12.23 4.08
C ALA A 8 -5.68 12.16 2.99
N ILE A 9 -6.85 12.75 3.24
CA ILE A 9 -7.94 12.79 2.25
C ILE A 9 -7.52 13.56 0.99
N LYS A 10 -6.84 14.70 1.15
CA LYS A 10 -6.32 15.47 0.00
C LYS A 10 -5.31 14.66 -0.81
N THR A 11 -4.37 13.96 -0.15
CA THR A 11 -3.37 13.14 -0.85
C THR A 11 -4.02 12.00 -1.62
N VAL A 12 -4.98 11.29 -1.02
CA VAL A 12 -5.68 10.19 -1.70
C VAL A 12 -6.52 10.72 -2.86
N PHE A 13 -7.19 11.86 -2.70
CA PHE A 13 -7.96 12.50 -3.77
C PHE A 13 -7.07 12.91 -4.95
N THR A 14 -5.94 13.59 -4.69
CA THR A 14 -4.98 13.95 -5.74
C THR A 14 -4.40 12.70 -6.43
N GLY A 15 -4.11 11.65 -5.67
CA GLY A 15 -3.66 10.37 -6.22
C GLY A 15 -4.70 9.72 -7.15
N SER A 16 -5.98 9.74 -6.76
CA SER A 16 -7.09 9.22 -7.56
C SER A 16 -7.30 10.03 -8.85
N LEU A 17 -7.12 11.36 -8.82
CA LEU A 17 -7.17 12.19 -10.02
C LEU A 17 -6.07 11.82 -11.03
N ILE A 18 -4.85 11.64 -10.55
CA ILE A 18 -3.71 11.27 -11.39
C ILE A 18 -3.94 9.88 -11.99
N ALA A 19 -4.35 8.90 -11.18
CA ALA A 19 -4.63 7.54 -11.65
C ALA A 19 -5.78 7.50 -12.67
N GLY A 20 -6.86 8.26 -12.44
CA GLY A 20 -7.95 8.38 -13.40
C GLY A 20 -7.53 9.08 -14.70
N GLY A 21 -6.65 10.08 -14.61
CA GLY A 21 -6.10 10.78 -15.77
C GLY A 21 -5.21 9.90 -16.64
N THR A 22 -4.33 9.11 -16.02
CA THR A 22 -3.46 8.16 -16.75
C THR A 22 -4.27 7.03 -17.37
N ALA A 23 -5.25 6.46 -16.65
CA ALA A 23 -6.15 5.45 -17.20
C ALA A 23 -6.98 5.99 -18.38
N GLY A 24 -7.52 7.20 -18.25
CA GLY A 24 -8.27 7.86 -19.31
C GLY A 24 -7.41 8.19 -20.54
N ALA A 25 -6.16 8.60 -20.33
CA ALA A 25 -5.22 8.84 -21.42
C ALA A 25 -4.89 7.55 -22.18
N THR A 26 -4.61 6.44 -21.47
CA THR A 26 -4.35 5.14 -22.09
C THR A 26 -5.56 4.63 -22.87
N ALA A 27 -6.77 4.76 -22.32
CA ALA A 27 -8.00 4.37 -23.01
C ALA A 27 -8.23 5.22 -24.29
N ALA A 28 -7.89 6.50 -24.27
CA ALA A 28 -8.01 7.37 -25.43
C ALA A 28 -7.04 6.99 -26.56
N ILE A 29 -5.82 6.60 -26.22
CA ILE A 29 -4.83 6.12 -27.19
C ILE A 29 -5.34 4.83 -27.86
N LEU A 30 -5.88 3.90 -27.09
CA LEU A 30 -6.41 2.64 -27.61
C LEU A 30 -7.64 2.81 -28.50
N THR A 31 -8.42 3.88 -28.28
CA THR A 31 -9.67 4.15 -29.01
C THR A 31 -9.52 5.21 -30.11
N ASN A 32 -8.30 5.70 -30.38
CA ASN A 32 -8.04 6.83 -31.29
C ASN A 32 -8.91 8.07 -31.00
N ALA A 33 -9.20 8.31 -29.73
CA ALA A 33 -10.07 9.38 -29.25
C ALA A 33 -9.24 10.59 -28.72
N PRO A 34 -9.82 11.79 -28.58
CA PRO A 34 -9.10 12.96 -28.09
C PRO A 34 -8.64 12.79 -26.63
N VAL A 35 -7.33 12.52 -26.45
CA VAL A 35 -6.68 12.20 -25.17
C VAL A 35 -6.98 13.22 -24.08
N LYS A 36 -6.95 14.51 -24.39
CA LYS A 36 -7.17 15.58 -23.39
C LYS A 36 -8.55 15.50 -22.74
N GLN A 37 -9.60 15.29 -23.53
CA GLN A 37 -10.98 15.24 -23.02
C GLN A 37 -11.26 13.95 -22.24
N TYR A 38 -10.73 12.81 -22.72
CA TYR A 38 -10.87 11.52 -22.04
C TYR A 38 -10.09 11.44 -20.73
N ALA A 39 -8.86 11.95 -20.68
CA ALA A 39 -8.08 12.02 -19.45
C ALA A 39 -8.73 12.94 -18.41
N LEU A 40 -9.20 14.13 -18.82
CA LEU A 40 -9.87 15.07 -17.92
C LEU A 40 -11.22 14.54 -17.41
N SER A 41 -12.04 13.95 -18.27
CA SER A 41 -13.32 13.39 -17.83
C SER A 41 -13.14 12.17 -16.93
N THR A 42 -12.20 11.28 -17.24
CA THR A 42 -11.95 10.07 -16.44
C THR A 42 -11.32 10.43 -15.09
N SER A 43 -10.38 11.38 -15.05
CA SER A 43 -9.83 11.89 -13.78
C SER A 43 -10.92 12.50 -12.90
N LEU A 44 -11.79 13.36 -13.44
CA LEU A 44 -12.88 13.96 -12.68
C LEU A 44 -13.88 12.92 -12.16
N ASN A 45 -14.30 11.97 -13.00
CA ASN A 45 -15.20 10.88 -12.58
C ASN A 45 -14.57 10.02 -11.47
N CYS A 46 -13.28 9.69 -11.60
CA CYS A 46 -12.54 8.91 -10.60
C CYS A 46 -12.38 9.68 -9.29
N GLY A 47 -12.04 10.97 -9.37
CA GLY A 47 -11.95 11.86 -8.22
C GLY A 47 -13.28 11.97 -7.48
N MET A 48 -14.39 12.17 -8.21
CA MET A 48 -15.73 12.24 -7.63
C MET A 48 -16.07 10.94 -6.88
N PHE A 49 -15.85 9.79 -7.52
CA PHE A 49 -16.06 8.49 -6.89
C PHE A 49 -15.21 8.31 -5.63
N SER A 50 -13.92 8.65 -5.69
CA SER A 50 -13.02 8.54 -4.54
C SER A 50 -13.44 9.44 -3.39
N ALA A 51 -13.85 10.68 -3.66
CA ALA A 51 -14.29 11.60 -2.63
C ALA A 51 -15.56 11.09 -1.94
N THR A 52 -16.57 10.69 -2.70
CA THR A 52 -17.83 10.15 -2.17
C THR A 52 -17.57 8.90 -1.32
N PHE A 53 -16.76 7.97 -1.81
CA PHE A 53 -16.41 6.75 -1.08
C PHE A 53 -15.73 7.05 0.26
N LEU A 54 -14.71 7.90 0.27
CA LEU A 54 -13.97 8.21 1.50
C LEU A 54 -14.83 8.94 2.53
N ILE A 55 -15.70 9.85 2.10
CA ILE A 55 -16.63 10.55 2.99
C ILE A 55 -17.58 9.54 3.63
N ILE A 56 -18.24 8.70 2.83
CA ILE A 56 -19.21 7.72 3.33
C ILE A 56 -18.54 6.70 4.25
N ARG A 57 -17.39 6.15 3.84
CA ARG A 57 -16.62 5.21 4.66
C ARG A 57 -16.25 5.84 6.01
N LYS A 58 -15.79 7.10 5.99
CA LYS A 58 -15.44 7.81 7.22
C LYS A 58 -16.65 7.96 8.14
N THR A 59 -17.82 8.29 7.60
CA THR A 59 -19.06 8.35 8.40
C THR A 59 -19.39 7.00 9.05
N PHE A 60 -19.25 5.88 8.32
CA PHE A 60 -19.47 4.55 8.89
C PHE A 60 -18.45 4.21 9.97
N VAL A 61 -17.16 4.45 9.72
CA VAL A 61 -16.10 4.19 10.69
C VAL A 61 -16.26 5.06 11.93
N ASP A 62 -16.53 6.36 11.78
CA ASP A 62 -16.74 7.28 12.89
C ASP A 62 -18.01 6.89 13.69
N TYR A 63 -19.08 6.45 13.02
CA TYR A 63 -20.29 5.95 13.66
C TYR A 63 -20.03 4.66 14.47
N ASN A 64 -19.30 3.71 13.87
CA ASN A 64 -18.94 2.44 14.50
C ASN A 64 -18.00 2.67 15.70
N HIS A 65 -17.02 3.56 15.54
CA HIS A 65 -16.11 3.97 16.59
C HIS A 65 -16.85 4.65 17.76
N ASN A 66 -17.82 5.53 17.49
CA ASN A 66 -18.61 6.16 18.55
C ASN A 66 -19.55 5.19 19.27
N LYS A 67 -20.01 4.14 18.59
CA LYS A 67 -20.96 3.16 19.15
C LYS A 67 -20.28 2.03 19.95
N TYR A 68 -19.04 1.68 19.61
CA TYR A 68 -18.33 0.54 20.21
C TYR A 68 -16.94 0.89 20.81
N GLY A 69 -16.56 2.18 20.78
CA GLY A 69 -15.20 2.68 21.02
C GLY A 69 -14.61 2.45 22.41
N GLU A 70 -15.41 2.07 23.40
CA GLU A 70 -14.91 1.84 24.77
C GLU A 70 -14.60 0.37 25.09
N HIS A 71 -15.07 -0.59 24.27
CA HIS A 71 -15.04 -2.02 24.64
C HIS A 71 -14.50 -2.97 23.56
N LEU A 72 -14.05 -2.47 22.41
CA LEU A 72 -13.37 -3.32 21.42
C LEU A 72 -11.86 -3.29 21.67
N PRO A 73 -11.27 -4.28 22.38
CA PRO A 73 -9.84 -4.51 22.25
C PRO A 73 -9.54 -4.71 20.77
N SER A 74 -8.41 -4.16 20.32
CA SER A 74 -7.80 -4.34 19.00
C SER A 74 -7.39 -5.81 18.74
N LEU A 75 -8.21 -6.77 19.15
CA LEU A 75 -8.09 -8.19 18.88
C LEU A 75 -8.51 -8.45 17.43
N SER A 76 -7.60 -8.03 16.56
CA SER A 76 -7.35 -8.41 15.17
C SER A 76 -8.56 -8.87 14.34
N LYS A 77 -9.21 -10.00 14.63
CA LYS A 77 -10.25 -10.59 13.76
C LYS A 77 -11.61 -9.88 13.78
N ALA A 78 -12.07 -9.38 14.94
CA ALA A 78 -13.37 -8.71 15.03
C ALA A 78 -13.34 -7.33 14.33
N SER A 79 -12.27 -6.57 14.58
CA SER A 79 -12.02 -5.28 13.92
C SER A 79 -11.78 -5.42 12.41
N GLN A 80 -11.12 -6.49 11.95
CA GLN A 80 -10.98 -6.74 10.51
C GLN A 80 -12.32 -7.01 9.83
N ARG A 81 -13.23 -7.75 10.49
CA ARG A 81 -14.58 -7.98 9.94
C ARG A 81 -15.40 -6.70 9.87
N SER A 82 -15.34 -5.84 10.89
CA SER A 82 -16.02 -4.54 10.84
C SER A 82 -15.48 -3.64 9.74
N ASP A 83 -14.15 -3.61 9.52
CA ASP A 83 -13.55 -2.81 8.46
C ASP A 83 -14.00 -3.25 7.05
N ILE A 84 -14.13 -4.57 6.83
CA ILE A 84 -14.63 -5.14 5.57
C ILE A 84 -16.10 -4.76 5.38
N ILE A 85 -16.93 -4.88 6.43
CA ILE A 85 -18.35 -4.53 6.37
C ILE A 85 -18.52 -3.03 6.08
N ASP A 86 -17.80 -2.16 6.80
CA ASP A 86 -17.87 -0.71 6.64
C ASP A 86 -17.42 -0.29 5.22
N SER A 87 -16.39 -0.94 4.68
CA SER A 87 -15.91 -0.68 3.31
C SER A 87 -16.89 -1.19 2.25
N THR A 88 -17.52 -2.35 2.50
CA THR A 88 -18.52 -2.95 1.60
C THR A 88 -19.77 -2.09 1.56
N LEU A 89 -20.25 -1.65 2.72
CA LEU A 89 -21.42 -0.79 2.84
C LEU A 89 -21.15 0.59 2.23
N ALA A 90 -19.99 1.18 2.51
CA ALA A 90 -19.60 2.44 1.89
C ALA A 90 -19.48 2.33 0.36
N GLY A 91 -18.90 1.24 -0.14
CA GLY A 91 -18.83 0.94 -1.57
C GLY A 91 -20.22 0.76 -2.20
N ALA A 92 -21.11 0.04 -1.52
CA ALA A 92 -22.47 -0.18 -1.97
C ALA A 92 -23.28 1.13 -2.00
N THR A 93 -23.20 1.95 -0.95
CA THR A 93 -23.88 3.26 -0.92
C THR A 93 -23.31 4.20 -1.98
N THR A 94 -21.99 4.26 -2.13
CA THR A 94 -21.35 5.11 -3.15
C THR A 94 -21.73 4.67 -4.57
N GLY A 95 -21.63 3.37 -4.84
CA GLY A 95 -21.95 2.79 -6.15
C GLY A 95 -23.42 2.90 -6.50
N GLY A 96 -24.31 2.72 -5.52
CA GLY A 96 -25.75 2.91 -5.68
C GLY A 96 -26.09 4.38 -5.97
N LEU A 97 -25.55 5.31 -5.19
CA LEU A 97 -25.78 6.75 -5.37
C LEU A 97 -25.26 7.23 -6.72
N LEU A 98 -24.02 6.88 -7.08
CA LEU A 98 -23.42 7.34 -8.33
C LEU A 98 -24.12 6.70 -9.54
N SER A 99 -24.52 5.43 -9.43
CA SER A 99 -25.31 4.78 -10.50
C SER A 99 -26.72 5.36 -10.62
N ALA A 100 -27.32 5.83 -9.52
CA ALA A 100 -28.57 6.58 -9.56
C ALA A 100 -28.44 7.84 -10.41
N VAL A 101 -27.36 8.59 -10.20
CA VAL A 101 -27.12 9.89 -10.84
C VAL A 101 -26.85 9.73 -12.33
N TYR A 102 -26.00 8.77 -12.73
CA TYR A 102 -25.62 8.61 -14.15
C TYR A 102 -26.56 7.73 -14.98
N ARG A 103 -27.18 6.71 -14.38
CA ARG A 103 -27.99 5.69 -15.10
C ARG A 103 -29.45 5.65 -14.64
N GLY A 104 -29.84 6.52 -13.72
CA GLY A 104 -31.19 6.59 -13.18
C GLY A 104 -31.49 5.54 -12.09
N PRO A 105 -32.74 5.50 -11.58
CA PRO A 105 -33.11 4.70 -10.41
C PRO A 105 -32.96 3.18 -10.63
N LYS A 106 -33.08 2.72 -11.89
CA LYS A 106 -32.89 1.30 -12.24
C LYS A 106 -31.43 0.84 -12.12
N GLY A 107 -30.48 1.78 -12.14
CA GLY A 107 -29.04 1.49 -12.01
C GLY A 107 -28.54 1.36 -10.56
N VAL A 108 -29.36 1.71 -9.56
CA VAL A 108 -28.93 1.79 -8.15
C VAL A 108 -28.55 0.42 -7.61
N ILE A 109 -29.42 -0.58 -7.79
CA ILE A 109 -29.23 -1.93 -7.28
C ILE A 109 -27.96 -2.60 -7.87
N PRO A 110 -27.79 -2.67 -9.20
CA PRO A 110 -26.57 -3.29 -9.76
C PRO A 110 -25.31 -2.50 -9.38
N GLY A 111 -25.39 -1.17 -9.32
CA GLY A 111 -24.29 -0.33 -8.86
C GLY A 111 -23.87 -0.64 -7.43
N ALA A 112 -24.83 -0.73 -6.50
CA ALA A 112 -24.56 -1.04 -5.12
C ALA A 112 -23.89 -2.42 -4.94
N ILE A 113 -24.38 -3.43 -5.65
CA ILE A 113 -23.84 -4.80 -5.56
C ILE A 113 -22.40 -4.86 -6.07
N ILE A 114 -22.14 -4.33 -7.27
CA ILE A 114 -20.84 -4.41 -7.92
C ILE A 114 -19.79 -3.63 -7.12
N PHE A 115 -20.07 -2.37 -6.80
CA PHE A 115 -19.12 -1.54 -6.06
C PHE A 115 -18.93 -2.02 -4.62
N GLY A 116 -19.98 -2.52 -3.96
CA GLY A 116 -19.86 -3.15 -2.64
C GLY A 116 -18.94 -4.38 -2.69
N ALA A 117 -19.13 -5.28 -3.66
CA ALA A 117 -18.31 -6.47 -3.83
C ALA A 117 -16.84 -6.13 -4.13
N ILE A 118 -16.59 -5.19 -5.05
CA ILE A 118 -15.22 -4.75 -5.39
C ILE A 118 -14.53 -4.17 -4.15
N CYS A 119 -15.21 -3.31 -3.39
CA CYS A 119 -14.64 -2.72 -2.17
C CYS A 119 -14.39 -3.77 -1.09
N GLY A 120 -15.28 -4.76 -0.93
CA GLY A 120 -15.10 -5.86 0.02
C GLY A 120 -13.89 -6.74 -0.34
N VAL A 121 -13.75 -7.11 -1.62
CA VAL A 121 -12.59 -7.86 -2.13
C VAL A 121 -11.30 -7.04 -1.94
N PHE A 122 -11.33 -5.76 -2.30
CA PHE A 122 -10.17 -4.88 -2.15
C PHE A 122 -9.73 -4.77 -0.68
N GLN A 123 -10.69 -4.59 0.24
CA GLN A 123 -10.41 -4.53 1.67
C GLN A 123 -9.88 -5.88 2.20
N SER A 124 -10.34 -7.02 1.66
CA SER A 124 -9.82 -8.35 1.99
C SER A 124 -8.35 -8.50 1.58
N VAL A 125 -8.01 -8.14 0.34
CA VAL A 125 -6.63 -8.18 -0.17
C VAL A 125 -5.72 -7.26 0.64
N TYR A 126 -6.15 -6.03 0.92
CA TYR A 126 -5.39 -5.10 1.74
C TYR A 126 -5.13 -5.64 3.15
N THR A 127 -6.14 -6.27 3.74
CA THR A 127 -6.06 -6.89 5.06
C THR A 127 -5.09 -8.08 5.06
N ALA A 128 -5.16 -8.96 4.06
CA ALA A 128 -4.23 -10.09 3.90
C ALA A 128 -2.78 -9.62 3.74
N GLY A 129 -2.53 -8.58 2.94
CA GLY A 129 -1.20 -7.99 2.79
C GLY A 129 -0.66 -7.39 4.09
N LYS A 130 -1.54 -6.72 4.86
CA LYS A 130 -1.17 -6.19 6.19
C LYS A 130 -0.80 -7.31 7.16
N GLN A 131 -1.57 -8.39 7.19
CA GLN A 131 -1.28 -9.58 8.00
C GLN A 131 0.05 -10.22 7.61
N TRP A 132 0.31 -10.38 6.30
CA TRP A 132 1.57 -10.93 5.82
C TRP A 132 2.77 -10.11 6.31
N ARG A 133 2.68 -8.78 6.20
CA ARG A 133 3.73 -7.88 6.68
C ARG A 133 3.87 -7.91 8.21
N GLN A 134 2.76 -7.96 8.95
CA GLN A 134 2.80 -8.07 10.42
C GLN A 134 3.43 -9.37 10.88
N ASN A 135 3.09 -10.50 10.25
CA ASN A 135 3.66 -11.80 10.56
C ASN A 135 5.17 -11.84 10.27
N ALA A 136 5.62 -11.22 9.18
CA ALA A 136 7.05 -11.09 8.89
C ALA A 136 7.81 -10.30 9.98
N ILE A 137 7.23 -9.20 10.46
CA ILE A 137 7.82 -8.38 11.53
C ILE A 137 7.80 -9.13 12.86
N ILE A 138 6.70 -9.80 13.21
CA ILE A 138 6.61 -10.58 14.45
C ILE A 138 7.65 -11.70 14.43
N LYS A 139 7.76 -12.45 13.32
CA LYS A 139 8.77 -13.50 13.14
C LYS A 139 10.19 -12.95 13.30
N ALA A 140 10.51 -11.85 12.62
CA ALA A 140 11.82 -11.21 12.73
C ALA A 140 12.14 -10.71 14.15
N ASN A 141 11.14 -10.30 14.94
CA ASN A 141 11.34 -9.91 16.34
C ASN A 141 11.44 -11.12 17.28
N SER A 142 10.68 -12.20 17.02
CA SER A 142 10.77 -13.46 17.76
C SER A 142 12.13 -14.12 17.58
N ASP A 143 12.67 -14.13 16.37
CA ASP A 143 14.00 -14.68 16.04
C ASP A 143 15.14 -13.87 16.72
N ARG A 144 14.92 -12.58 17.01
CA ARG A 144 15.88 -11.73 17.76
C ARG A 144 15.85 -11.96 19.27
N LEU A 145 14.72 -12.37 19.84
CA LEU A 145 14.55 -12.52 21.30
C LEU A 145 14.87 -13.93 21.81
N ASN A 146 14.80 -14.96 20.95
CA ASN A 146 15.18 -16.33 21.29
C ASN A 146 16.08 -16.92 20.18
N PRO A 147 17.42 -16.82 20.30
CA PRO A 147 18.31 -17.57 19.42
C PRO A 147 18.28 -19.05 19.84
N SER A 148 17.19 -19.76 19.50
CA SER A 148 17.14 -21.21 19.67
C SER A 148 17.86 -21.86 18.47
N PRO A 149 18.85 -22.75 18.70
CA PRO A 149 19.54 -23.45 17.64
C PRO A 149 18.68 -24.63 17.18
N THR A 150 17.61 -24.37 16.44
CA THR A 150 16.83 -25.47 15.86
C THR A 150 16.34 -25.12 14.46
N THR A 151 17.12 -25.61 13.48
CA THR A 151 16.63 -26.11 12.20
C THR A 151 15.60 -25.22 11.51
N SER A 152 16.08 -24.15 10.86
CA SER A 152 15.35 -23.32 9.92
C SER A 152 14.94 -24.12 8.69
N LYS A 153 13.84 -24.86 8.78
CA LYS A 153 13.15 -25.41 7.60
C LYS A 153 12.30 -24.31 6.97
N ASN A 154 12.79 -23.78 5.86
CA ASN A 154 12.10 -23.78 4.57
C ASN A 154 10.70 -23.16 4.54
N VAL A 155 10.59 -21.87 4.86
CA VAL A 155 9.40 -21.07 4.48
C VAL A 155 9.72 -20.06 3.38
N LEU A 156 11.01 -19.74 3.19
CA LEU A 156 11.52 -18.89 2.11
C LEU A 156 11.97 -19.72 0.88
N GLU A 157 12.28 -21.00 1.06
CA GLU A 157 12.66 -21.91 -0.02
C GLU A 157 11.44 -22.31 -0.89
N GLU A 158 10.24 -22.30 -0.31
CA GLU A 158 8.97 -22.59 -1.01
C GLU A 158 8.41 -21.38 -1.77
N PHE A 159 8.93 -20.18 -1.51
CA PHE A 159 8.59 -18.96 -2.26
C PHE A 159 9.63 -18.72 -3.36
N SER A 160 9.68 -19.62 -4.35
CA SER A 160 10.47 -19.38 -5.57
C SER A 160 9.86 -18.19 -6.31
N LEU A 161 10.46 -17.01 -6.16
CA LEU A 161 10.02 -15.83 -6.90
C LEU A 161 10.15 -16.10 -8.40
N PRO A 162 9.10 -15.83 -9.21
CA PRO A 162 9.17 -15.99 -10.66
C PRO A 162 10.35 -15.21 -11.25
N SER A 163 11.03 -15.78 -12.25
CA SER A 163 12.24 -15.24 -12.91
C SER A 163 12.10 -13.83 -13.51
N TRP A 164 10.89 -13.27 -13.53
CA TRP A 164 10.59 -11.95 -14.06
C TRP A 164 10.74 -10.82 -13.02
N VAL A 165 10.99 -11.14 -11.75
CA VAL A 165 11.19 -10.14 -10.69
C VAL A 165 12.69 -9.95 -10.44
N PRO A 166 13.26 -8.74 -10.61
CA PRO A 166 14.69 -8.47 -10.44
C PRO A 166 15.09 -8.32 -8.96
N ILE A 167 14.69 -9.27 -8.11
CA ILE A 167 15.07 -9.33 -6.69
C ILE A 167 15.84 -10.62 -6.49
N ARG A 168 17.18 -10.53 -6.44
CA ARG A 168 18.07 -11.67 -6.20
C ARG A 168 18.21 -11.88 -4.70
N THR A 169 17.87 -13.08 -4.21
CA THR A 169 18.13 -13.48 -2.83
C THR A 169 19.62 -13.81 -2.70
N ILE A 170 20.34 -13.04 -1.91
CA ILE A 170 21.76 -13.25 -1.60
C ILE A 170 21.81 -14.31 -0.50
N SER A 171 22.63 -15.36 -0.68
CA SER A 171 22.85 -16.37 0.34
C SER A 171 23.71 -15.82 1.49
N ASP A 172 23.63 -16.40 2.69
CA ASP A 172 24.40 -15.92 3.85
C ASP A 172 25.92 -15.89 3.59
N GLU A 173 26.43 -16.82 2.78
CA GLU A 173 27.82 -16.87 2.32
C GLU A 173 28.17 -15.65 1.46
N GLU A 174 27.32 -15.36 0.46
CA GLU A 174 27.50 -14.23 -0.47
C GLU A 174 27.32 -12.87 0.23
N TYR A 175 26.53 -12.82 1.31
CA TYR A 175 26.43 -11.64 2.18
C TYR A 175 27.73 -11.38 2.96
N SER A 176 28.34 -12.44 3.48
CA SER A 176 29.61 -12.32 4.23
C SER A 176 30.76 -11.85 3.34
N GLU A 177 30.82 -12.32 2.09
CA GLU A 177 31.81 -11.91 1.10
C GLU A 177 31.64 -10.44 0.68
N LEU A 178 30.39 -9.99 0.53
CA LEU A 178 30.09 -8.58 0.28
C LEU A 178 30.51 -7.69 1.46
N LEU A 179 30.29 -8.16 2.69
CA LEU A 179 30.66 -7.41 3.88
C LEU A 179 32.19 -7.26 4.00
N ASP A 180 32.93 -8.34 3.73
CA ASP A 180 34.40 -8.33 3.72
C ASP A 180 34.95 -7.40 2.63
N THR A 181 34.35 -7.43 1.44
CA THR A 181 34.72 -6.52 0.35
C THR A 181 34.51 -5.05 0.75
N ARG A 182 33.40 -4.72 1.41
CA ARG A 182 33.11 -3.35 1.86
C ARG A 182 34.09 -2.89 2.95
N LEU A 183 34.44 -3.78 3.88
CA LEU A 183 35.44 -3.51 4.91
C LEU A 183 36.81 -3.21 4.28
N LYS A 184 37.22 -4.02 3.32
CA LYS A 184 38.48 -3.85 2.60
C LYS A 184 38.55 -2.53 1.82
N THR A 185 37.46 -2.15 1.14
CA THR A 185 37.38 -0.84 0.48
C THR A 185 37.51 0.31 1.49
N LEU A 186 36.87 0.22 2.65
CA LEU A 186 36.93 1.24 3.70
C LEU A 186 38.35 1.39 4.28
N ASP A 187 39.04 0.28 4.51
CA ASP A 187 40.43 0.30 4.98
C ASP A 187 41.37 0.94 3.94
N ASP A 188 41.19 0.63 2.66
CA ASP A 188 41.97 1.24 1.58
C ASP A 188 41.71 2.75 1.48
N GLU A 189 40.46 3.20 1.62
CA GLU A 189 40.11 4.62 1.67
C GLU A 189 40.74 5.34 2.88
N MET A 190 40.75 4.71 4.06
CA MET A 190 41.42 5.28 5.24
C MET A 190 42.92 5.45 5.01
N ARG A 191 43.58 4.45 4.39
CA ARG A 191 45.01 4.51 4.08
C ARG A 191 45.35 5.60 3.07
N ASP A 192 44.51 5.80 2.07
CA ASP A 192 44.69 6.88 1.09
C ASP A 192 44.53 8.27 1.75
N ILE A 193 43.54 8.42 2.65
CA ILE A 193 43.37 9.67 3.43
C ILE A 193 44.59 9.92 4.33
N GLU A 194 45.11 8.90 5.01
CA GLU A 194 46.29 9.04 5.86
C GLU A 194 47.53 9.46 5.05
N HIS A 195 47.70 8.89 3.86
CA HIS A 195 48.78 9.26 2.94
C HIS A 195 48.67 10.74 2.50
N LYS A 196 47.47 11.18 2.11
CA LYS A 196 47.19 12.58 1.75
C LYS A 196 47.44 13.55 2.92
N LEU A 197 47.09 13.15 4.15
CA LEU A 197 47.36 13.95 5.34
C LEU A 197 48.86 14.06 5.65
N LYS A 198 49.64 12.99 5.47
CA LYS A 198 51.10 13.01 5.63
C LYS A 198 51.78 13.90 4.59
N GLN A 199 51.37 13.81 3.32
CA GLN A 199 51.88 14.69 2.26
C GLN A 199 51.58 16.16 2.55
N LYS A 200 50.34 16.48 2.93
CA LYS A 200 49.95 17.86 3.28
C LYS A 200 50.67 18.41 4.53
N LYS A 201 51.17 17.54 5.41
CA LYS A 201 51.98 17.91 6.57
C LYS A 201 53.47 18.09 6.23
N GLN A 202 53.95 17.54 5.12
CA GLN A 202 55.31 17.76 4.61
C GLN A 202 55.42 19.01 3.73
N ASP A 203 54.32 19.42 3.07
CA ASP A 203 54.25 20.60 2.21
C ASP A 203 53.98 21.92 2.99
N ASN A 204 53.97 21.89 4.32
CA ASN A 204 53.70 23.01 5.23
C ASN A 204 54.77 23.06 6.32
#